data_AF-A0A9Q0RUZ0-F1
#
_entry.id   AF-A0A9Q0RUZ0-F1
#
_cell.length_a   1.000
_cell.length_b   1.000
_cell.length_c   1.000
_cell.angle_alpha   90.00
_cell.angle_beta   90.00
_cell.angle_gamma   90.00
#
_symmetry.space_group_name_H-M   'P 1'
#
loop_
_entity.id
_entity.type
_entity.pdbx_description
1 polymer ?
#
loop_
_entity_poly.entity_id
_entity_poly.type
_entity_poly.pdbx_seq_one_letter_code
_entity_poly.pdbx_strand_id
1 'polypeptide(L)'
;AELQHAITTPEKIKRFDPDVTCREECIITSYQNAYYYTDSFEEAKDQMRRFAESIQRPFGVRYNPYTQSVEVLSTAQRITAVVSELRGDLSIVSSALKKVSALDHNLDVEKLSQMLNSGLLGDKSPMISPMISPMISPEHADRSLKNGIDE
;
A
#
# COMPACT_ATOMS: atom_id res chain seq x y z
N ALA A 1 -28.66 -1.01 5.58
CA ALA A 1 -28.73 -2.24 4.77
C ALA A 1 -27.34 -2.87 4.67
N GLU A 2 -26.38 -2.27 3.95
CA GLU A 2 -25.03 -2.84 3.76
C GLU A 2 -24.28 -3.13 5.05
N LEU A 3 -24.25 -2.17 5.99
CA LEU A 3 -23.56 -2.35 7.27
C LEU A 3 -24.07 -3.57 8.05
N GLN A 4 -25.39 -3.74 8.09
CA GLN A 4 -26.00 -4.88 8.77
C GLN A 4 -25.65 -6.18 8.03
N HIS A 5 -25.77 -6.19 6.69
CA HIS A 5 -25.42 -7.33 5.86
C HIS A 5 -23.96 -7.78 6.07
N ALA A 6 -23.01 -6.84 6.11
CA ALA A 6 -21.60 -7.13 6.34
C ALA A 6 -21.34 -7.81 7.69
N ILE A 7 -22.08 -7.42 8.73
CA ILE A 7 -21.93 -7.98 10.09
C ILE A 7 -22.66 -9.32 10.23
N THR A 8 -23.79 -9.51 9.55
CA THR A 8 -24.61 -10.73 9.65
C THR A 8 -24.16 -11.86 8.73
N THR A 9 -23.14 -11.64 7.90
CA THR A 9 -22.71 -12.57 6.85
C THR A 9 -21.23 -12.97 7.04
N PRO A 10 -20.89 -13.67 8.14
CA PRO A 10 -19.50 -13.96 8.50
C PRO A 10 -18.76 -14.82 7.46
N GLU A 11 -19.48 -15.61 6.67
CA GLU A 11 -18.92 -16.41 5.58
C GLU A 11 -18.37 -15.56 4.42
N LYS A 12 -18.80 -14.31 4.31
CA LYS A 12 -18.28 -13.34 3.34
C LYS A 12 -17.10 -12.54 3.88
N ILE A 13 -16.79 -12.64 5.17
CA ILE A 13 -15.67 -11.92 5.79
C ILE A 13 -14.38 -12.71 5.55
N LYS A 14 -13.39 -12.07 4.94
CA LYS A 14 -12.09 -12.64 4.59
C LYS A 14 -10.97 -11.75 5.14
N ARG A 15 -9.79 -12.33 5.36
CA ARG A 15 -8.60 -11.52 5.69
C ARG A 15 -8.19 -10.71 4.46
N PHE A 16 -7.82 -9.45 4.65
CA PHE A 16 -7.30 -8.63 3.57
C PHE A 16 -6.01 -9.24 3.03
N ASP A 17 -6.01 -9.45 1.71
CA ASP A 17 -4.86 -9.83 0.91
C ASP A 17 -4.96 -9.03 -0.40
N PRO A 18 -4.04 -8.07 -0.66
CA PRO A 18 -4.07 -7.24 -1.85
C PRO A 18 -4.10 -8.02 -3.17
N ASP A 19 -3.40 -9.15 -3.24
CA ASP A 19 -3.29 -9.97 -4.44
C ASP A 19 -4.59 -10.70 -4.76
N VAL A 20 -5.39 -11.04 -3.76
CA VAL A 20 -6.72 -11.64 -3.93
C VAL A 20 -7.77 -10.55 -4.12
N THR A 21 -7.74 -9.54 -3.26
CA THR A 21 -8.76 -8.47 -3.21
C THR A 21 -8.81 -7.66 -4.50
N CYS A 22 -7.67 -7.42 -5.16
CA CYS A 22 -7.64 -6.67 -6.42
C CYS A 22 -8.34 -7.39 -7.60
N ARG A 23 -8.62 -8.69 -7.46
CA ARG A 23 -9.31 -9.51 -8.48
C ARG A 23 -10.79 -9.76 -8.15
N GLU A 24 -11.25 -9.36 -6.96
CA GLU A 24 -12.65 -9.54 -6.56
C GLU A 24 -13.54 -8.56 -7.35
N GLU A 25 -14.68 -9.06 -7.83
CA GLU A 25 -15.62 -8.26 -8.63
C GLU A 25 -16.35 -7.23 -7.76
N CYS A 26 -16.38 -5.98 -8.21
CA CYS A 26 -17.11 -4.91 -7.53
C CYS A 26 -18.58 -4.89 -7.97
N ILE A 27 -19.49 -5.11 -7.02
CA ILE A 27 -20.94 -5.05 -7.29
C ILE A 27 -21.50 -3.67 -6.92
N ILE A 28 -22.27 -3.07 -7.83
CA ILE A 28 -22.89 -1.74 -7.64
C ILE A 28 -24.33 -1.86 -7.12
N THR A 29 -25.10 -2.83 -7.60
CA THR A 29 -26.56 -2.90 -7.40
C THR A 29 -27.02 -3.87 -6.32
N SER A 30 -26.10 -4.55 -5.65
CA SER A 30 -26.41 -5.58 -4.64
C SER A 30 -25.34 -5.61 -3.54
N TYR A 31 -25.59 -6.36 -2.47
CA TYR A 31 -24.64 -6.55 -1.37
C TYR A 31 -23.30 -7.09 -1.88
N GLN A 32 -22.19 -6.66 -1.27
CA GLN A 32 -20.86 -7.10 -1.68
C GLN A 32 -20.69 -8.63 -1.53
N ASN A 33 -19.85 -9.22 -2.39
CA ASN A 33 -19.54 -10.65 -2.37
C ASN A 33 -18.58 -11.03 -1.23
N ALA A 34 -17.71 -10.10 -0.85
CA ALA A 34 -16.73 -10.27 0.20
C ALA A 34 -16.49 -8.97 0.97
N TYR A 35 -16.15 -9.10 2.25
CA TYR A 35 -15.67 -8.00 3.09
C TYR A 35 -14.30 -8.37 3.63
N TYR A 36 -13.38 -7.43 3.61
CA TYR A 36 -12.00 -7.68 4.01
C TYR A 36 -11.68 -6.94 5.30
N TYR A 37 -11.01 -7.62 6.23
CA TYR A 37 -10.55 -7.03 7.47
C TYR A 37 -9.05 -7.19 7.66
N THR A 38 -8.48 -6.26 8.43
CA THR A 38 -7.15 -6.32 9.02
C THR A 38 -7.29 -6.11 10.53
N ASP A 39 -6.28 -6.51 11.30
CA ASP A 39 -6.28 -6.32 12.74
C ASP A 39 -5.97 -4.85 13.11
N SER A 40 -5.33 -4.11 12.20
CA SER A 40 -5.02 -2.69 12.34
C SER A 40 -4.91 -1.95 11.00
N PHE A 41 -4.94 -0.61 11.04
CA PHE A 41 -4.63 0.22 9.87
C PHE A 41 -3.14 0.16 9.50
N GLU A 42 -2.25 -0.05 10.47
CA GLU A 42 -0.82 -0.26 10.27
C GLU A 42 -0.57 -1.49 9.40
N GLU A 43 -1.20 -2.62 9.73
CA GLU A 43 -1.12 -3.84 8.92
C GLU A 43 -1.60 -3.59 7.48
N ALA A 44 -2.76 -2.92 7.31
CA ALA A 44 -3.30 -2.61 5.99
C ALA A 44 -2.36 -1.71 5.17
N LYS A 45 -1.78 -0.67 5.80
CA LYS A 45 -0.78 0.22 5.16
C LYS A 45 0.44 -0.55 4.71
N ASP A 46 0.94 -1.46 5.54
CA ASP A 46 2.14 -2.24 5.23
C ASP A 46 1.89 -3.26 4.11
N GLN A 47 0.75 -3.94 4.13
CA GLN A 47 0.33 -4.81 3.03
C GLN A 47 0.19 -4.02 1.71
N MET A 48 -0.41 -2.83 1.76
CA MET A 48 -0.55 -1.97 0.58
C MET A 48 0.78 -1.42 0.07
N ARG A 49 1.73 -1.10 0.96
CA ARG A 49 3.07 -0.67 0.57
C ARG A 49 3.79 -1.78 -0.21
N ARG A 50 3.78 -3.01 0.29
CA ARG A 50 4.36 -4.17 -0.38
C ARG A 50 3.68 -4.46 -1.71
N PHE A 51 2.35 -4.41 -1.75
CA PHE A 51 1.60 -4.60 -3.00
C PHE A 51 1.92 -3.51 -4.03
N ALA A 52 2.05 -2.24 -3.62
CA ALA A 52 2.39 -1.15 -4.52
C ALA A 52 3.79 -1.32 -5.17
N GLU A 53 4.73 -1.98 -4.50
CA GLU A 53 6.05 -2.33 -5.06
C GLU A 53 5.96 -3.34 -6.22
N SER A 54 4.92 -4.19 -6.25
CA SER A 54 4.69 -5.13 -7.37
C SER A 54 4.25 -4.44 -8.67
N ILE A 55 3.75 -3.20 -8.57
CA ILE A 55 3.23 -2.45 -9.71
C ILE A 55 4.41 -1.95 -10.56
N GLN A 56 4.51 -2.45 -11.79
CA GLN A 56 5.59 -2.11 -12.71
C GLN A 56 5.57 -0.62 -13.09
N ARG A 57 6.49 0.16 -12.52
CA ARG A 57 6.69 1.59 -12.82
C ARG A 57 8.18 1.94 -12.78
N PRO A 58 8.73 2.68 -13.75
CA PRO A 58 10.16 2.99 -13.81
C PRO A 58 10.59 4.13 -12.86
N PHE A 59 9.74 4.54 -11.92
CA PHE A 59 9.99 5.64 -10.99
C PHE A 59 9.21 5.46 -9.68
N GLY A 60 9.76 6.00 -8.59
CA GLY A 60 9.02 6.17 -7.34
C GLY A 60 8.20 7.46 -7.34
N VAL A 61 7.22 7.56 -6.45
CA VAL A 61 6.48 8.80 -6.20
C VAL A 61 6.47 9.14 -4.72
N ARG A 62 6.53 10.43 -4.40
CA ARG A 62 6.39 10.97 -3.04
C ARG A 62 5.33 12.05 -3.05
N TYR A 63 4.46 12.06 -2.05
CA TYR A 63 3.54 13.16 -1.83
C TYR A 63 4.25 14.30 -1.07
N ASN A 64 4.16 15.53 -1.58
CA ASN A 64 4.61 16.72 -0.89
C ASN A 64 3.38 17.42 -0.25
N PRO A 65 3.26 17.42 1.09
CA PRO A 65 2.09 17.99 1.77
C PRO A 65 2.07 19.53 1.75
N TYR A 66 3.23 20.20 1.58
CA TYR A 66 3.32 21.65 1.59
C TYR A 66 2.76 22.26 0.30
N THR A 67 3.01 21.61 -0.83
CA THR A 67 2.55 22.04 -2.16
C THR A 67 1.35 21.25 -2.66
N GLN A 68 0.89 20.26 -1.89
CA GLN A 68 -0.20 19.35 -2.26
C GLN A 68 0.04 18.67 -3.63
N SER A 69 1.28 18.28 -3.91
CA SER A 69 1.69 17.76 -5.22
C SER A 69 2.42 16.42 -5.13
N VAL A 70 2.47 15.70 -6.26
CA VAL A 70 3.22 14.44 -6.38
C VAL A 70 4.60 14.69 -7.01
N GLU A 71 5.65 14.29 -6.30
CA GLU A 71 7.03 14.35 -6.75
C GLU A 71 7.47 12.99 -7.31
N VAL A 72 8.03 12.98 -8.51
CA VAL A 72 8.55 11.77 -9.16
C VAL A 72 10.02 11.55 -8.76
N LEU A 73 10.32 10.45 -8.09
CA LEU A 73 11.66 10.05 -7.70
C LEU A 73 12.28 9.14 -8.77
N SER A 74 12.81 9.77 -9.83
CA SER A 74 13.42 9.06 -10.98
C SER A 74 14.92 9.28 -11.12
N THR A 75 15.49 10.29 -10.47
CA THR A 75 16.92 10.63 -10.59
C THR A 75 17.61 10.59 -9.23
N ALA A 76 18.91 10.27 -9.23
CA ALA A 76 19.73 10.28 -8.03
C ALA A 76 19.67 11.63 -7.30
N GLN A 77 19.67 12.75 -8.04
CA GLN A 77 19.56 14.09 -7.47
C GLN A 77 18.26 14.29 -6.66
N ARG A 78 17.11 13.83 -7.19
CA ARG A 78 15.82 13.94 -6.47
C ARG A 78 15.80 13.05 -5.23
N ILE A 79 16.36 11.84 -5.34
CA ILE A 79 16.49 10.93 -4.20
C ILE A 79 17.40 11.56 -3.13
N THR A 80 18.54 12.13 -3.51
CA THR A 80 19.45 12.82 -2.58
C THR A 80 18.79 14.01 -1.89
N ALA A 81 17.95 14.77 -2.59
CA ALA A 81 17.20 15.86 -1.97
C ALA A 81 16.27 15.34 -0.84
N VAL A 82 15.54 14.25 -1.09
CA VAL A 82 14.68 13.61 -0.07
C VAL A 82 15.52 13.05 1.08
N VAL A 83 16.66 12.40 0.81
CA VAL A 83 17.56 11.91 1.86
C VAL A 83 18.10 13.06 2.72
N SER A 84 18.39 14.21 2.12
CA SER A 84 18.84 15.40 2.84
C SER A 84 17.74 15.97 3.75
N GLU A 85 16.48 15.97 3.29
CA GLU A 85 15.31 16.37 4.07
C GLU A 85 15.13 15.45 5.28
N LEU A 86 15.12 14.12 5.05
CA LEU A 86 14.99 13.12 6.11
C LEU A 86 16.13 13.20 7.15
N ARG A 87 17.35 13.51 6.71
CA ARG A 87 18.48 13.74 7.63
C ARG A 87 18.26 14.98 8.51
N GLY A 88 17.63 16.02 7.97
CA GLY A 88 17.18 17.19 8.73
C GLY A 88 16.17 16.80 9.81
N ASP A 89 15.13 16.04 9.44
CA ASP A 89 14.11 15.55 10.37
C ASP A 89 14.71 14.68 11.49
N LEU A 90 15.61 13.76 11.14
CA LEU A 90 16.34 12.94 12.11
C LEU A 90 17.19 13.79 13.07
N SER A 91 17.77 14.90 12.60
CA SER A 91 18.52 15.82 13.46
C SER A 91 17.61 16.52 14.48
N ILE A 92 16.37 16.86 14.09
CA ILE A 92 15.37 17.42 15.00
C ILE A 92 15.01 16.38 16.07
N VAL A 93 14.72 15.14 15.66
CA VAL A 93 14.41 14.03 16.59
C VAL A 93 15.57 13.77 17.55
N SER A 94 16.81 13.72 17.06
CA SER A 94 18.00 13.52 17.90
C SER A 94 18.17 14.65 18.93
N SER A 95 17.91 15.89 18.52
CA SER A 95 18.00 17.05 19.40
C SER A 95 16.92 17.04 20.48
N ALA A 96 15.69 16.64 20.14
CA ALA A 96 14.61 16.45 21.10
C ALA A 96 14.95 15.32 22.09
N LEU A 97 15.47 14.19 21.60
CA LEU A 97 15.85 13.05 22.43
C LEU A 97 16.87 13.43 23.50
N LYS A 98 17.92 14.20 23.13
CA LYS A 98 18.93 14.69 24.08
C LYS A 98 18.34 15.58 25.19
N LYS A 99 17.33 16.39 24.86
CA LYS A 99 16.64 17.24 25.84
C LYS A 99 15.79 16.40 26.78
N VAL A 100 15.05 15.42 26.25
CA VAL A 100 14.20 14.55 27.06
C VAL A 100 15.04 13.64 27.96
N SER A 101 16.15 13.08 27.47
CA SER A 101 17.05 12.25 28.29
C SER A 101 17.71 13.01 29.44
N ALA A 102 17.85 14.34 29.32
CA ALA A 102 18.34 15.19 30.40
C ALA A 102 17.29 15.43 31.50
N LEU A 103 16.01 15.18 31.21
CA LEU A 103 14.87 15.42 32.10
C LEU A 103 14.25 14.12 32.64
N ASP A 104 14.38 13.01 31.91
CA ASP A 104 13.82 11.71 32.26
C ASP A 104 14.91 10.63 32.27
N HIS A 105 15.23 10.15 33.47
CA HIS A 105 16.26 9.11 33.69
C HIS A 105 15.77 7.69 33.34
N ASN A 106 14.48 7.48 33.10
CA ASN A 106 13.94 6.16 32.72
C ASN A 106 13.92 5.94 31.20
N LEU A 107 14.39 6.92 30.41
CA LEU A 107 14.39 6.83 28.96
C LEU A 107 15.53 5.94 28.44
N ASP A 108 15.17 4.86 27.75
CA ASP A 108 16.12 3.99 27.06
C ASP A 108 16.55 4.62 25.72
N VAL A 109 17.59 5.46 25.79
CA VAL A 109 18.17 6.16 24.63
C VAL A 109 18.80 5.17 23.64
N GLU A 110 19.30 4.03 24.11
CA GLU A 110 19.98 3.04 23.28
C GLU A 110 18.98 2.32 22.36
N LYS A 111 17.84 1.89 22.90
CA LYS A 111 16.74 1.31 22.11
C LYS A 111 16.23 2.27 21.05
N LEU A 112 16.10 3.56 21.38
CA LEU A 112 15.64 4.57 20.43
C LEU A 112 16.66 4.82 19.32
N SER A 113 17.95 4.87 19.65
CA SER A 113 19.03 4.95 18.66
C SER A 113 19.04 3.74 17.71
N GLN A 114 18.82 2.54 18.25
CA GLN A 114 18.72 1.32 17.44
C GLN A 114 17.54 1.37 16.47
N MET A 115 16.36 1.84 16.91
CA MET A 115 15.19 1.99 16.03
C MET A 115 15.43 2.99 14.88
N LEU A 116 16.15 4.08 15.14
CA LEU A 116 16.50 5.06 14.10
C LEU A 116 17.48 4.49 13.07
N ASN A 117 18.41 3.63 13.49
CA ASN A 117 19.41 3.02 12.60
C ASN A 117 18.86 1.85 11.79
N SER A 118 17.92 1.07 12.34
CA SER A 118 17.39 -0.14 11.68
C SER A 118 16.31 0.16 10.64
N GLY A 119 15.55 1.25 10.78
CA GLY A 119 14.45 1.59 9.88
C GLY A 119 14.82 1.97 8.43
N LEU A 120 16.10 2.13 8.12
CA LEU A 120 16.58 2.56 6.79
C LEU A 120 16.76 1.43 5.76
N LEU A 121 16.86 0.18 6.21
CA LEU A 121 17.00 -0.98 5.33
C LEU A 121 15.77 -1.85 5.49
N GLY A 122 14.78 -1.63 4.63
CA GLY A 122 13.66 -2.57 4.46
C GLY A 122 14.20 -3.97 4.20
N ASP A 123 13.54 -4.96 4.81
CA ASP A 123 13.85 -6.38 4.74
C ASP A 123 14.21 -6.80 3.30
N LYS A 124 15.43 -7.34 3.09
CA LYS A 124 15.87 -7.81 1.78
C LYS A 124 15.16 -9.13 1.44
N SER A 125 13.88 -9.06 1.13
CA SER A 125 13.19 -10.19 0.50
C SER A 125 13.67 -10.30 -0.95
N PRO A 126 14.08 -11.49 -1.44
CA PRO A 126 14.48 -11.67 -2.81
C PRO A 126 13.29 -11.39 -3.75
N MET A 127 13.50 -10.48 -4.71
CA MET A 127 12.56 -10.20 -5.79
C MET A 127 12.36 -11.47 -6.62
N ILE A 128 11.24 -12.17 -6.41
CA ILE A 128 10.79 -13.21 -7.34
C ILE A 128 10.08 -12.49 -8.49
N SER A 129 10.70 -12.47 -9.67
CA SER A 129 10.06 -11.95 -10.88
C SER A 129 8.80 -12.76 -11.18
N PRO A 130 7.60 -12.15 -11.30
CA PRO A 130 6.43 -12.88 -11.74
C PRO A 130 6.59 -13.20 -13.23
N MET A 131 6.42 -14.49 -13.58
CA MET A 131 6.25 -14.89 -14.97
C MET A 131 5.01 -14.19 -15.55
N ILE A 132 5.22 -13.49 -16.66
CA ILE A 132 4.20 -12.74 -17.40
C ILE A 132 3.12 -13.74 -17.88
N SER A 133 1.90 -13.60 -17.38
CA SER A 133 0.71 -14.11 -18.09
C SER A 133 0.14 -12.95 -18.91
N PRO A 134 -0.09 -13.12 -20.22
CA PRO A 134 -0.62 -12.05 -21.05
C PRO A 134 -2.07 -11.73 -20.63
N MET A 135 -2.33 -10.45 -20.36
CA MET A 135 -3.69 -9.92 -20.22
C MET A 135 -4.43 -10.13 -21.53
N ILE A 136 -5.54 -10.86 -21.49
CA ILE A 136 -6.52 -10.92 -22.58
C ILE A 136 -7.37 -9.65 -22.47
N SER A 137 -7.29 -8.79 -23.48
CA SER A 137 -8.18 -7.64 -23.64
C SER A 137 -9.61 -8.12 -23.98
N PRO A 138 -10.66 -7.46 -23.48
CA PRO A 138 -12.04 -7.81 -23.84
C PRO A 138 -12.31 -7.33 -25.27
N GLU A 139 -12.48 -8.27 -26.19
CA GLU A 139 -12.89 -8.01 -27.56
C GLU A 139 -14.40 -7.68 -27.59
N HIS A 140 -14.69 -6.58 -28.28
CA HIS A 140 -15.99 -6.02 -28.65
C HIS A 140 -17.14 -7.03 -28.80
N ALA A 141 -18.14 -6.94 -27.91
CA ALA A 141 -19.44 -7.54 -28.14
C ALA A 141 -20.25 -6.66 -29.11
N ASP A 142 -20.07 -6.90 -30.41
CA ASP A 142 -21.10 -6.61 -31.40
C ASP A 142 -21.21 -7.78 -32.39
N ARG A 143 -22.31 -8.53 -32.30
CA ARG A 143 -22.93 -9.15 -33.48
C ARG A 143 -24.38 -9.52 -33.20
N SER A 144 -25.27 -8.65 -33.66
CA SER A 144 -26.59 -9.04 -34.16
C SER A 144 -26.48 -10.02 -35.32
N LEU A 145 -27.29 -11.08 -35.31
CA LEU A 145 -27.84 -11.84 -36.45
C LEU A 145 -28.85 -12.87 -35.85
N LYS A 146 -30.14 -12.54 -35.71
CA LYS A 146 -31.24 -12.81 -36.67
C LYS A 146 -31.23 -14.20 -37.34
N ASN A 147 -32.22 -15.00 -36.93
CA ASN A 147 -33.24 -15.72 -37.74
C ASN A 147 -33.16 -17.25 -37.96
N GLY A 148 -34.36 -17.87 -37.84
CA GLY A 148 -34.81 -19.18 -38.33
C GLY A 148 -35.41 -20.03 -37.19
N ILE A 149 -36.72 -20.04 -36.87
CA ILE A 149 -37.94 -20.50 -37.60
C ILE A 149 -37.92 -22.02 -37.91
N ASP A 150 -39.08 -22.65 -37.60
CA ASP A 150 -39.58 -24.03 -37.87
C ASP A 150 -39.16 -25.08 -36.82
N GLU A 151 -40.02 -25.82 -36.10
CA GLU A 151 -41.45 -26.19 -36.17
C GLU A 151 -42.05 -26.29 -34.75
#